data_AF-A0A7J7C7W7-F1
#
_entry.id   AF-A0A7J7C7W7-F1
#
_cell.length_a   1.000
_cell.length_b   1.000
_cell.length_c   1.000
_cell.angle_alpha   90.00
_cell.angle_beta   90.00
_cell.angle_gamma   90.00
#
_symmetry.space_group_name_H-M   'P 1'
#
loop_
_entity.id
_entity.type
_entity.pdbx_description
1 polymer ?
#
loop_
_entity_poly.entity_id
_entity_poly.type
_entity_poly.pdbx_seq_one_letter_code
_entity_poly.pdbx_strand_id
1 'polypeptide(L)'
;MGSDSEAEKSQKQEKERKKVIALAPIAKPLAGKKLCKRTLKLVRKAAEQKCVKRGVKEVVKSIRRGNKGLCVIAGNISPIDVITHVPILCEESEIPYIYVPSKEVSF
;
A
#
# COMPACT_ATOMS: atom_id res chain seq x y z
N MET A 1 9.81 -4.08 39.29
CA MET A 1 9.21 -3.33 38.17
C MET A 1 10.04 -3.57 36.91
N GLY A 2 9.75 -4.59 36.11
CA GLY A 2 10.59 -4.88 34.94
C GLY A 2 10.12 -5.97 33.97
N SER A 3 8.98 -6.63 34.22
CA SER A 3 8.64 -7.86 33.48
C SER A 3 7.57 -7.69 32.39
N ASP A 4 6.90 -6.53 32.30
CA ASP A 4 5.80 -6.34 31.33
C ASP A 4 6.26 -5.77 29.97
N SER A 5 7.49 -5.28 29.86
CA SER A 5 7.97 -4.58 28.65
C SER A 5 8.49 -5.49 27.54
N GLU A 6 8.81 -6.76 27.85
CA GLU A 6 9.38 -7.71 26.89
C GLU A 6 8.30 -8.51 26.14
N ALA A 7 7.20 -8.85 26.80
CA ALA A 7 6.08 -9.58 26.19
C ALA A 7 5.39 -8.77 25.07
N GLU A 8 5.26 -7.45 25.24
CA GLU A 8 4.68 -6.56 24.22
C GLU A 8 5.57 -6.42 22.97
N LYS A 9 6.89 -6.46 23.13
CA LYS A 9 7.84 -6.41 21.99
C LYS A 9 7.78 -7.69 21.16
N SER A 10 7.68 -8.84 21.82
CA SER A 10 7.64 -10.17 21.19
C SER A 10 6.35 -10.37 20.37
N GLN A 11 5.20 -9.98 20.93
CA GLN A 11 3.91 -10.03 20.21
C GLN A 11 3.86 -9.07 19.02
N LYS A 12 4.52 -7.91 19.12
CA LYS A 12 4.62 -6.92 18.04
C LYS A 12 5.55 -7.38 16.91
N GLN A 13 6.65 -8.05 17.25
CA GLN A 13 7.56 -8.68 16.29
C GLN A 13 6.91 -9.87 15.56
N GLU A 14 6.11 -10.68 16.25
CA GLU A 14 5.43 -11.83 15.63
C GLU A 14 4.28 -11.40 14.69
N LYS A 15 3.51 -10.36 15.07
CA LYS A 15 2.53 -9.71 14.17
C LYS A 15 3.18 -9.04 12.96
N GLU A 16 4.37 -8.45 13.13
CA GLU A 16 5.14 -7.91 12.00
C GLU A 16 5.67 -9.03 11.09
N ARG A 17 6.18 -10.14 11.64
CA ARG A 17 6.63 -11.30 10.85
C ARG A 17 5.49 -11.97 10.08
N LYS A 18 4.31 -12.16 10.69
CA LYS A 18 3.13 -12.71 9.99
C LYS A 18 2.62 -11.79 8.88
N LYS A 19 2.74 -10.46 9.02
CA LYS A 19 2.45 -9.49 7.94
C LYS A 19 3.43 -9.55 6.77
N VAL A 20 4.67 -9.98 6.99
CA VAL A 20 5.68 -10.14 5.94
C VAL A 20 5.43 -11.40 5.11
N ILE A 21 4.81 -12.44 5.68
CA ILE A 21 4.55 -13.74 5.02
C ILE A 21 3.45 -13.64 3.94
N ALA A 22 2.57 -12.64 3.99
CA ALA A 22 1.51 -12.44 3.00
C ALA A 22 1.89 -11.42 1.89
N LEU A 23 3.16 -11.04 1.78
CA LEU A 23 3.60 -10.04 0.82
C LEU A 23 3.93 -10.69 -0.54
N ALA A 24 3.29 -10.21 -1.60
CA ALA A 24 3.54 -10.64 -2.96
C ALA A 24 4.98 -10.28 -3.39
N PRO A 25 5.67 -11.15 -4.16
CA PRO A 25 7.03 -10.92 -4.63
C PRO A 25 7.23 -9.62 -5.44
N ILE A 26 6.15 -9.09 -6.02
CA ILE A 26 6.12 -7.86 -6.82
C ILE A 26 6.15 -6.58 -5.99
N ALA A 27 6.10 -6.67 -4.65
CA ALA A 27 6.01 -5.51 -3.76
C ALA A 27 7.35 -4.77 -3.60
N LYS A 28 7.95 -4.35 -4.71
CA LYS A 28 9.13 -3.48 -4.79
C LYS A 28 8.73 -2.23 -5.57
N PRO A 29 8.94 -1.00 -5.05
CA PRO A 29 9.50 -0.62 -3.75
C PRO A 29 8.49 -0.68 -2.59
N LEU A 30 8.88 -1.31 -1.48
CA LEU A 30 8.07 -1.38 -0.26
C LEU A 30 8.25 -0.13 0.60
N ALA A 31 7.15 0.50 0.99
CA ALA A 31 7.14 1.59 1.95
C ALA A 31 7.62 1.11 3.32
N GLY A 32 8.71 1.71 3.83
CA GLY A 32 9.12 1.51 5.22
C GLY A 32 8.04 1.99 6.21
N LYS A 33 8.14 1.58 7.48
CA LYS A 33 7.12 1.89 8.53
C LYS A 33 6.79 3.38 8.66
N LYS A 34 7.79 4.26 8.50
CA LYS A 34 7.61 5.73 8.56
C LYS A 34 6.85 6.26 7.35
N LEU A 35 7.20 5.79 6.15
CA LEU A 35 6.56 6.18 4.90
C LEU A 35 5.12 5.68 4.83
N CYS A 36 4.86 4.42 5.22
CA CYS A 36 3.51 3.87 5.34
C CYS A 36 2.58 4.81 6.13
N LYS A 37 2.99 5.22 7.33
CA LYS A 37 2.18 6.12 8.17
C LYS A 37 1.90 7.47 7.49
N ARG A 38 2.88 8.02 6.76
CA ARG A 38 2.72 9.29 6.03
C ARG A 38 1.77 9.12 4.84
N THR A 39 1.99 8.10 4.01
CA THR A 39 1.14 7.78 2.85
C THR A 39 -0.31 7.57 3.28
N LEU A 40 -0.56 6.82 4.36
CA LEU A 40 -1.92 6.60 4.86
C LEU A 40 -2.59 7.89 5.36
N LYS A 41 -1.84 8.78 6.03
CA LYS A 41 -2.36 10.11 6.41
C LYS A 41 -2.71 10.95 5.18
N LEU A 42 -1.89 10.90 4.13
CA LEU A 42 -2.17 11.62 2.87
C LEU A 42 -3.41 11.06 2.18
N VAL A 43 -3.55 9.73 2.08
CA VAL A 43 -4.72 9.12 1.45
C VAL A 43 -6.01 9.43 2.22
N ARG A 44 -5.97 9.47 3.56
CA ARG A 44 -7.13 9.90 4.38
C ARG A 44 -7.56 11.33 4.07
N LYS A 45 -6.62 12.28 4.07
CA LYS A 45 -6.90 13.67 3.69
C LYS A 45 -7.44 13.79 2.27
N ALA A 46 -6.86 13.04 1.32
CA ALA A 46 -7.33 13.04 -0.06
C ALA A 46 -8.73 12.41 -0.20
N ALA A 47 -9.07 11.44 0.65
CA ALA A 47 -10.40 10.82 0.67
C ALA A 47 -11.46 11.78 1.19
N GLU A 48 -11.15 12.58 2.22
CA GLU A 48 -12.01 13.69 2.69
C GLU A 48 -12.28 14.71 1.57
N GLN A 49 -11.27 14.99 0.75
CA GLN A 49 -11.37 15.87 -0.42
C GLN A 49 -12.01 15.20 -1.66
N LYS A 50 -12.47 13.94 -1.56
CA LYS A 50 -13.04 13.14 -2.67
C LYS A 50 -12.13 12.97 -3.90
N CYS A 51 -10.81 13.16 -3.73
CA CYS A 51 -9.82 13.04 -4.80
C CYS A 51 -9.29 11.60 -4.96
N VAL A 52 -9.66 10.67 -4.08
CA VAL A 52 -9.16 9.28 -4.11
C VAL A 52 -10.04 8.42 -5.01
N LYS A 53 -9.42 7.72 -5.96
CA LYS A 53 -10.04 6.64 -6.74
C LYS A 53 -9.67 5.30 -6.12
N ARG A 54 -10.65 4.42 -5.97
CA ARG A 54 -10.48 3.15 -5.26
C ARG A 54 -10.73 1.99 -6.21
N GLY A 55 -9.81 1.02 -6.21
CA GLY A 55 -9.92 -0.19 -7.00
C GLY A 55 -9.27 -0.12 -8.39
N VAL A 56 -8.92 -1.29 -8.91
CA VAL A 56 -8.09 -1.44 -10.11
C VAL A 56 -8.76 -0.85 -11.35
N LYS A 57 -10.07 -1.09 -11.55
CA LYS A 57 -10.81 -0.56 -12.70
C LYS A 57 -10.80 0.97 -12.76
N GLU A 58 -10.97 1.63 -11.61
CA GLU A 58 -10.97 3.10 -11.56
C GLU A 58 -9.58 3.68 -11.78
N VAL A 59 -8.56 3.08 -11.17
CA VAL A 59 -7.16 3.49 -11.32
C VAL A 59 -6.74 3.40 -12.79
N VAL A 60 -6.97 2.27 -13.45
CA VAL A 60 -6.68 2.08 -14.88
C VAL A 60 -7.42 3.10 -15.74
N LYS A 61 -8.70 3.37 -15.45
CA LYS A 61 -9.48 4.38 -16.18
C LYS A 61 -8.93 5.80 -15.99
N SER A 62 -8.46 6.13 -14.78
CA SER A 62 -7.87 7.44 -14.47
C SER A 62 -6.52 7.63 -15.17
N ILE A 63 -5.69 6.59 -15.19
CA ILE A 63 -4.40 6.59 -15.89
C ILE A 63 -4.62 6.80 -17.40
N ARG A 64 -5.56 6.05 -18.00
CA ARG A 64 -5.92 6.21 -19.43
C ARG A 64 -6.49 7.59 -19.79
N ARG A 65 -7.06 8.31 -18.82
CA ARG A 65 -7.54 9.69 -18.99
C ARG A 65 -6.41 10.73 -18.88
N GLY A 66 -5.19 10.32 -18.57
CA GLY A 66 -4.04 11.22 -18.40
C GLY A 66 -3.96 11.89 -17.03
N ASN A 67 -4.75 11.44 -16.05
CA ASN A 67 -4.65 11.98 -14.69
C ASN A 67 -3.36 11.47 -14.04
N LYS A 68 -2.43 12.38 -13.78
CA LYS A 68 -1.19 12.08 -13.04
C LYS A 68 -1.43 12.21 -11.53
N GLY A 69 -0.71 11.43 -10.73
CA GLY A 69 -0.88 11.40 -9.28
C GLY A 69 0.05 10.42 -8.58
N LEU A 70 -0.37 9.89 -7.45
CA LEU A 70 0.35 8.86 -6.70
C LEU A 70 -0.49 7.58 -6.67
N CYS A 71 0.08 6.46 -7.10
CA CYS A 71 -0.56 5.16 -6.98
C CYS A 71 -0.10 4.44 -5.71
N VAL A 72 -1.05 4.00 -4.87
CA VAL A 72 -0.74 3.22 -3.66
C VAL A 72 -1.27 1.81 -3.86
N ILE A 73 -0.36 0.86 -3.89
CA ILE A 73 -0.66 -0.55 -4.15
C ILE A 73 -0.44 -1.33 -2.86
N ALA A 74 -1.38 -2.22 -2.49
CA ALA A 74 -1.13 -3.09 -1.35
C ALA A 74 -0.32 -4.32 -1.80
N GLY A 75 0.72 -4.64 -1.05
CA GLY A 75 1.61 -5.76 -1.33
C GLY A 75 1.01 -7.12 -0.96
N ASN A 76 -0.08 -7.18 -0.21
CA ASN A 76 -0.70 -8.44 0.24
C ASN A 76 -1.93 -8.86 -0.59
N ILE A 77 -1.94 -8.50 -1.88
CA ILE A 77 -3.08 -8.77 -2.74
C ILE A 77 -2.92 -10.12 -3.44
N SER A 78 -4.00 -10.91 -3.37
CA SER A 78 -4.22 -12.11 -4.15
C SER A 78 -5.52 -11.94 -4.93
N PRO A 79 -5.58 -12.28 -6.23
CA PRO A 79 -4.52 -12.83 -7.07
C PRO A 79 -3.55 -11.75 -7.60
N ILE A 80 -2.32 -12.17 -7.90
CA ILE A 80 -1.25 -11.27 -8.37
C ILE A 80 -1.52 -10.71 -9.78
N ASP A 81 -2.22 -11.47 -10.62
CA ASP A 81 -2.53 -11.14 -12.01
C ASP A 81 -3.36 -9.86 -12.15
N VAL A 82 -4.15 -9.55 -11.11
CA VAL A 82 -4.97 -8.33 -11.06
C VAL A 82 -4.12 -7.09 -10.76
N ILE A 83 -2.88 -7.23 -10.30
CA ILE A 83 -2.00 -6.09 -10.04
C ILE A 83 -0.89 -5.97 -11.04
N THR A 84 -0.39 -7.06 -11.63
CA THR A 84 0.78 -7.03 -12.50
C THR A 84 0.71 -5.98 -13.61
N HIS A 85 -0.48 -5.68 -14.13
CA HIS A 85 -0.68 -4.66 -15.16
C HIS A 85 -0.70 -3.21 -14.63
N VAL A 86 -0.98 -2.98 -13.35
CA VAL A 86 -1.12 -1.63 -12.79
C VAL A 86 0.24 -0.89 -12.72
N PRO A 87 1.32 -1.46 -12.17
CA PRO A 87 2.65 -0.85 -12.19
C PRO A 87 3.14 -0.57 -13.61
N ILE A 88 2.91 -1.48 -14.56
CA ILE A 88 3.30 -1.31 -15.97
C ILE A 88 2.62 -0.05 -16.55
N LEU A 89 1.31 0.09 -16.35
CA LEU A 89 0.57 1.27 -16.79
C LEU A 89 1.03 2.56 -16.08
N CYS A 90 1.41 2.46 -14.82
CA CYS A 90 1.98 3.58 -14.08
C CYS A 90 3.34 4.00 -14.67
N GLU A 91 4.19 3.06 -15.05
CA GLU A 91 5.50 3.34 -15.68
C GLU A 91 5.34 3.99 -17.06
N GLU A 92 4.45 3.47 -17.91
CA GLU A 92 4.12 4.09 -19.22
C GLU A 92 3.60 5.52 -19.10
N SER A 93 2.92 5.83 -18.00
CA SER A 93 2.32 7.14 -17.75
C SER A 93 3.17 8.05 -16.85
N GLU A 94 4.37 7.61 -16.47
CA GLU A 94 5.30 8.29 -15.54
C GLU A 94 4.65 8.63 -14.17
N ILE A 95 3.79 7.75 -13.67
CA ILE A 95 3.08 7.92 -12.41
C ILE A 95 3.86 7.22 -11.29
N PRO A 96 4.30 7.94 -10.24
CA PRO A 96 4.96 7.32 -9.11
C PRO A 96 4.00 6.37 -8.37
N TYR A 97 4.49 5.17 -8.05
CA TYR A 97 3.75 4.18 -7.28
C TYR A 97 4.54 3.71 -6.05
N ILE A 98 3.82 3.23 -5.03
CA ILE A 98 4.42 2.69 -3.81
C ILE A 98 3.64 1.48 -3.31
N TYR A 99 4.37 0.45 -2.86
CA TYR A 99 3.77 -0.71 -2.22
C TYR A 99 3.66 -0.54 -0.71
N VAL A 100 2.48 -0.82 -0.15
CA VAL A 100 2.20 -0.82 1.29
C VAL A 100 1.96 -2.26 1.74
N PRO A 101 2.57 -2.73 2.83
CA PRO A 101 2.54 -4.14 3.21
C PRO A 101 1.16 -4.71 3.57
N SER A 102 0.15 -3.87 3.86
CA SER A 102 -1.20 -4.36 4.16
C SER A 102 -2.28 -3.50 3.50
N LYS A 103 -3.24 -4.19 2.88
CA LYS A 103 -4.54 -3.70 2.39
C LYS A 103 -5.47 -3.31 3.54
N GLU A 104 -5.27 -3.88 4.74
CA GLU A 104 -6.04 -3.55 5.94
C GLU A 104 -5.57 -2.22 6.52
N VAL A 105 -5.96 -1.14 5.86
CA VAL A 105 -6.08 0.15 6.52
C VAL A 105 -7.45 0.66 6.13
N SER A 106 -8.40 0.56 7.06
CA SER A 106 -9.72 1.17 6.93
C SER A 106 -9.53 2.65 6.60
N PHE A 107 -9.97 3.02 5.40
CA PHE A 107 -10.10 4.39 4.90
C PHE A 107 -11.52 4.90 5.15
#